data_AF-A0A1H2N657-F1
#
_entry.id   AF-A0A1H2N657-F1
#
_cell.length_a   1.000
_cell.length_b   1.000
_cell.length_c   1.000
_cell.angle_alpha   90.00
_cell.angle_beta   90.00
_cell.angle_gamma   90.00
#
_symmetry.space_group_name_H-M   'P 1'
#
loop_
_entity.id
_entity.type
_entity.pdbx_description
1 polymer ?
#
loop_
_entity_poly.entity_id
_entity_poly.type
_entity_poly.pdbx_seq_one_letter_code
_entity_poly.pdbx_strand_id
1 'polypeptide(L)'
;MEKRFIYAFKFSARHFLISFFVVGCVLFGAFYFWYPKEFWGVTNVGEILFFIVLVDLVCGPFLTLLVVSPCKARSELFRDVFFIFTLQAFVLSYGVYSLYQGRPLYLAFEKDRFRLVTAADIYVDEDDKKYTPPFSGVEFVFVKLLTPTDEGYLESVRHALQGVHPAYKPSRWESYLINIDAVRQLANPLERLAAEFAGGDEFPTGSLYLPLDSYYGGDWVVVLSPDAREFLGILPWNGWR
;
A
#
# COMPACT_ATOMS: atom_id res chain seq x y z
N MET A 1 42.16 22.63 2.33
CA MET A 1 40.75 22.31 2.02
C MET A 1 40.59 20.93 1.37
N GLU A 2 41.40 20.59 0.37
CA GLU A 2 41.32 19.32 -0.36
C GLU A 2 41.40 18.05 0.52
N LYS A 3 42.36 17.98 1.46
CA LYS A 3 42.50 16.85 2.40
C LYS A 3 41.26 16.62 3.29
N ARG A 4 40.58 17.70 3.71
CA ARG A 4 39.32 17.61 4.48
C ARG A 4 38.22 17.00 3.63
N PHE A 5 38.07 17.51 2.41
CA PHE A 5 37.02 17.08 1.49
C PHE A 5 37.17 15.59 1.13
N ILE A 6 38.38 15.15 0.77
CA ILE A 6 38.66 13.73 0.47
C ILE A 6 38.34 12.83 1.67
N TYR A 7 38.69 13.26 2.88
CA TYR A 7 38.40 12.50 4.10
C TYR A 7 36.89 12.36 4.34
N ALA A 8 36.15 13.48 4.30
CA ALA A 8 34.71 13.50 4.50
C ALA A 8 33.98 12.71 3.40
N PHE A 9 34.43 12.81 2.14
CA PHE A 9 33.86 12.07 1.03
C PHE A 9 34.00 10.55 1.21
N LYS A 10 35.14 10.05 1.68
CA LYS A 10 35.32 8.62 1.98
C LYS A 10 34.35 8.13 3.06
N PHE A 11 34.07 8.95 4.07
CA PHE A 11 33.09 8.62 5.11
C PHE A 11 31.65 8.66 4.58
N SER A 12 31.29 9.72 3.85
CA SER A 12 29.99 9.87 3.22
C SER A 12 29.71 8.73 2.23
N ALA A 13 30.68 8.32 1.41
CA ALA A 13 30.54 7.20 0.48
C ALA A 13 30.30 5.86 1.20
N ARG A 14 31.01 5.60 2.32
CA ARG A 14 30.77 4.40 3.14
C ARG A 14 29.37 4.43 3.77
N HIS A 15 28.96 5.58 4.29
CA HIS A 15 27.61 5.76 4.81
C HIS A 15 26.58 5.48 3.71
N PHE A 16 26.70 6.12 2.54
CA PHE A 16 25.82 5.88 1.40
C PHE A 16 25.71 4.40 1.05
N LEU A 17 26.82 3.67 0.97
CA LEU A 17 26.78 2.23 0.64
C LEU A 17 26.02 1.40 1.70
N ILE A 18 26.20 1.73 2.98
CA ILE A 18 25.47 1.08 4.08
C ILE A 18 23.98 1.41 3.99
N SER A 19 23.63 2.69 3.84
CA SER A 19 22.23 3.11 3.68
C SER A 19 21.60 2.47 2.45
N PHE A 20 22.31 2.42 1.33
CA PHE A 20 21.85 1.80 0.09
C PHE A 20 21.51 0.33 0.29
N PHE A 21 22.38 -0.40 0.98
CA PHE A 21 22.12 -1.80 1.31
C PHE A 21 20.90 -1.96 2.21
N VAL A 22 20.81 -1.18 3.29
CA VAL A 22 19.70 -1.26 4.26
C VAL A 22 18.36 -0.88 3.62
N VAL A 23 18.31 0.26 2.93
CA VAL A 23 17.12 0.69 2.19
C VAL A 23 16.77 -0.32 1.11
N GLY A 24 17.75 -0.84 0.37
CA GLY A 24 17.54 -1.87 -0.64
C GLY A 24 16.87 -3.12 -0.09
N CYS A 25 17.30 -3.61 1.08
CA CYS A 25 16.67 -4.73 1.78
C CYS A 25 15.22 -4.43 2.21
N VAL A 26 14.96 -3.22 2.71
CA VAL A 26 13.61 -2.77 3.08
C VAL A 26 12.69 -2.72 1.86
N LEU A 27 13.14 -2.10 0.77
CA LEU A 27 12.36 -1.98 -0.47
C LEU A 27 12.08 -3.36 -1.08
N PHE A 28 13.10 -4.22 -1.13
CA PHE A 28 12.94 -5.59 -1.61
C PHE A 28 11.92 -6.36 -0.78
N GLY A 29 12.01 -6.30 0.55
CA GLY A 29 11.04 -6.95 1.43
C GLY A 29 9.62 -6.41 1.26
N ALA A 30 9.47 -5.08 1.19
CA ALA A 30 8.17 -4.46 1.03
C ALA A 30 7.50 -4.86 -0.30
N PHE A 31 8.22 -4.81 -1.42
CA PHE A 31 7.64 -5.20 -2.71
C PHE A 31 7.44 -6.71 -2.86
N TYR A 32 8.34 -7.51 -2.32
CA TYR A 32 8.23 -8.97 -2.45
C TYR A 32 7.12 -9.54 -1.56
N PHE A 33 6.96 -9.03 -0.33
CA PHE A 33 6.00 -9.57 0.62
C PHE A 33 4.71 -8.76 0.70
N TRP A 34 4.73 -7.45 0.62
CA TRP A 34 3.58 -6.62 1.01
C TRP A 34 2.84 -5.96 -0.15
N TYR A 35 3.52 -5.61 -1.24
CA TYR A 35 2.94 -4.83 -2.33
C TYR A 35 3.06 -5.56 -3.66
N PRO A 36 2.05 -6.36 -4.05
CA PRO A 36 1.96 -6.88 -5.42
C PRO A 36 1.93 -5.73 -6.43
N LYS A 37 2.53 -5.94 -7.61
CA LYS A 37 2.78 -4.90 -8.62
C LYS A 37 1.50 -4.18 -9.07
N GLU A 38 0.39 -4.91 -9.09
CA GLU A 38 -0.92 -4.43 -9.55
C GLU A 38 -1.48 -3.33 -8.62
N PHE A 39 -1.03 -3.28 -7.37
CA PHE A 39 -1.53 -2.34 -6.36
C PHE A 39 -0.65 -1.11 -6.20
N TRP A 40 0.54 -1.05 -6.80
CA TRP A 40 1.48 0.06 -6.60
C TRP A 40 0.88 1.42 -6.95
N GLY A 41 0.11 1.47 -8.04
CA GLY A 41 -0.60 2.69 -8.46
C GLY A 41 -1.72 3.07 -7.49
N VAL A 42 -2.53 2.10 -7.08
CA VAL A 42 -3.73 2.34 -6.24
C VAL A 42 -3.39 2.69 -4.80
N THR A 43 -2.27 2.19 -4.28
CA THR A 43 -1.79 2.51 -2.92
C THR A 43 -0.93 3.76 -2.87
N ASN A 44 -0.57 4.32 -4.03
CA ASN A 44 0.38 5.43 -4.15
C ASN A 44 1.67 5.23 -3.31
N VAL A 45 2.14 3.98 -3.22
CA VAL A 45 3.27 3.60 -2.34
C VAL A 45 4.54 4.39 -2.66
N GLY A 46 4.68 4.86 -3.91
CA GLY A 46 5.81 5.64 -4.38
C GLY A 46 6.12 6.89 -3.55
N GLU A 47 5.12 7.55 -2.96
CA GLU A 47 5.35 8.74 -2.12
C GLU A 47 6.13 8.39 -0.85
N ILE A 48 5.76 7.32 -0.16
CA ILE A 48 6.46 6.85 1.05
C ILE A 48 7.89 6.44 0.70
N LEU A 49 8.06 5.73 -0.43
CA LEU A 49 9.37 5.29 -0.88
C LEU A 49 10.29 6.45 -1.26
N PHE A 50 9.74 7.50 -1.86
CA PHE A 50 10.48 8.71 -2.16
C PHE A 50 11.11 9.30 -0.89
N PHE A 51 10.35 9.40 0.21
CA PHE A 51 10.89 9.92 1.47
C PHE A 51 11.94 9.02 2.10
N ILE A 52 11.74 7.69 2.09
CA ILE A 52 12.76 6.74 2.58
C ILE A 52 14.07 6.91 1.81
N VAL A 53 13.99 6.91 0.48
CA VAL A 53 15.17 7.06 -0.39
C VAL A 53 15.83 8.43 -0.20
N LEU A 54 15.05 9.51 -0.19
CA LEU A 54 15.56 10.88 -0.06
C LEU A 54 16.29 11.06 1.27
N VAL A 55 15.70 10.63 2.38
CA VAL A 55 16.30 10.83 3.70
C VAL A 55 17.55 9.98 3.87
N ASP A 56 17.50 8.70 3.52
CA ASP A 56 18.58 7.77 3.84
C ASP A 56 19.72 7.73 2.83
N LEU A 57 19.44 7.98 1.54
CA LEU A 57 20.45 7.93 0.48
C LEU A 57 20.97 9.31 0.08
N VAL A 58 20.24 10.38 0.41
CA VAL A 58 20.67 11.76 0.09
C VAL A 58 20.99 12.53 1.36
N CYS A 59 20.01 12.75 2.24
CA CYS A 59 20.19 13.62 3.41
C CYS A 59 21.24 13.07 4.39
N GLY A 60 21.20 11.79 4.76
CA GLY A 60 22.16 11.18 5.69
C GLY A 60 23.62 11.26 5.22
N PRO A 61 23.95 10.76 4.02
CA PRO A 61 25.29 10.86 3.44
C PRO A 61 25.73 12.30 3.23
N PHE A 62 24.83 13.21 2.86
CA PHE A 62 25.12 14.64 2.71
C PHE A 62 25.46 15.30 4.06
N LEU A 63 24.67 15.07 5.10
CA LEU A 63 24.97 15.57 6.45
C LEU A 63 26.30 15.01 6.96
N THR A 64 26.59 13.75 6.69
CA THR A 64 27.88 13.13 7.01
C THR A 64 29.03 13.83 6.30
N LEU A 65 28.87 14.16 5.01
CA LEU A 65 29.86 14.91 4.25
C LEU A 65 30.14 16.30 4.84
N LEU A 66 29.10 16.98 5.34
CA LEU A 66 29.22 18.33 5.91
C LEU A 66 29.89 18.33 7.29
N VAL A 67 29.56 17.35 8.13
CA VAL A 67 29.90 17.38 9.56
C VAL A 67 31.23 16.70 9.84
N VAL A 68 31.64 15.72 9.03
CA VAL A 68 32.90 14.99 9.20
C VAL A 68 34.10 15.86 8.85
N SER A 69 35.08 15.93 9.75
CA SER A 69 36.33 16.65 9.54
C SER A 69 37.50 15.92 10.22
N PRO A 70 38.68 15.84 9.58
CA PRO A 70 39.86 15.22 10.19
C PRO A 70 40.43 16.05 11.35
N CYS A 71 40.00 17.30 11.52
CA CYS A 71 40.44 18.18 12.60
C CYS A 71 39.57 18.09 13.86
N LYS A 72 38.41 17.41 13.80
CA LYS A 72 37.52 17.25 14.97
C LYS A 72 38.07 16.20 15.93
N ALA A 73 37.84 16.41 17.22
CA ALA A 73 38.09 15.38 18.23
C ALA A 73 37.24 14.13 17.92
N ARG A 74 37.77 12.93 18.19
CA ARG A 74 37.07 11.68 17.89
C ARG A 74 35.70 11.58 18.59
N SER A 75 35.60 12.10 19.82
CA SER A 75 34.34 12.13 20.59
C SER A 75 33.28 13.04 19.97
N GLU A 76 33.68 14.22 19.48
CA GLU A 76 32.79 15.16 18.78
C GLU A 76 32.30 14.54 17.47
N LEU A 77 33.22 13.98 16.68
CA LEU A 77 32.87 13.31 15.42
C LEU A 77 31.92 12.13 15.64
N PHE A 78 32.18 11.32 16.68
CA PHE A 78 31.32 10.19 17.03
C PHE A 78 29.92 10.66 17.41
N ARG A 79 29.80 11.69 18.27
CA ARG A 79 28.51 12.24 18.68
C ARG A 79 27.70 12.76 17.49
N ASP A 80 28.34 13.53 16.62
CA ASP A 80 27.71 14.10 15.44
C ASP A 80 27.16 13.00 14.50
N VAL A 81 28.00 12.01 14.20
CA VAL A 81 27.63 10.89 13.34
C VAL A 81 26.56 10.01 14.00
N PHE A 82 26.65 9.78 15.31
CA PHE A 82 25.65 9.06 16.08
C PHE A 82 24.27 9.70 15.96
N PHE A 83 24.16 11.02 16.14
CA PHE A 83 22.88 11.73 15.98
C PHE A 83 22.30 11.60 14.58
N ILE A 84 23.14 11.68 13.54
CA ILE A 84 22.71 11.47 12.14
C ILE A 84 22.12 10.06 11.98
N PHE A 85 22.83 9.02 12.41
CA PHE A 85 22.36 7.64 12.31
C PHE A 85 21.10 7.37 13.15
N THR A 86 20.99 7.94 14.34
CA THR A 86 19.80 7.81 15.19
C THR A 86 18.58 8.44 14.52
N LEU A 87 18.71 9.65 13.97
CA LEU A 87 17.61 10.30 13.25
C LEU A 87 17.16 9.47 12.04
N GLN A 88 18.13 9.00 11.24
CA GLN A 88 17.83 8.14 10.09
C GLN A 88 17.16 6.84 10.49
N ALA A 89 17.63 6.18 11.55
CA ALA A 89 16.99 4.96 12.06
C ALA A 89 15.53 5.20 12.47
N PHE A 90 15.22 6.34 13.07
CA PHE A 90 13.83 6.70 13.40
C PHE A 90 12.98 6.93 12.15
N VAL A 91 13.49 7.68 11.16
CA VAL A 91 12.76 7.94 9.92
C VAL A 91 12.55 6.66 9.12
N LEU A 92 13.57 5.81 8.99
CA LEU A 92 13.45 4.52 8.33
C LEU A 92 12.45 3.60 9.03
N SER A 93 12.49 3.53 10.36
CA SER A 93 11.54 2.72 11.15
C SER A 93 10.10 3.21 10.96
N TYR A 94 9.90 4.52 10.95
CA TYR A 94 8.60 5.11 10.64
C TYR A 94 8.16 4.80 9.20
N GLY A 95 9.07 4.91 8.22
CA GLY A 95 8.80 4.54 6.83
C GLY A 95 8.39 3.07 6.68
N VAL A 96 9.10 2.15 7.35
CA VAL A 96 8.74 0.71 7.37
C VAL A 96 7.38 0.49 8.03
N TYR A 97 7.10 1.17 9.14
CA TYR A 97 5.80 1.10 9.80
C TYR A 97 4.67 1.61 8.89
N SER A 98 4.86 2.75 8.23
CA SER A 98 3.89 3.30 7.28
C SER A 98 3.68 2.36 6.09
N LEU A 99 4.73 1.74 5.55
CA LEU A 99 4.62 0.71 4.52
C LEU A 99 3.83 -0.51 5.02
N TYR A 100 4.07 -0.96 6.25
CA TYR A 100 3.34 -2.08 6.83
C TYR A 100 1.85 -1.75 7.00
N GLN A 101 1.51 -0.55 7.43
CA GLN A 101 0.12 -0.10 7.62
C GLN A 101 -0.61 0.11 6.28
N GLY A 102 0.05 0.69 5.28
CA GLY A 102 -0.54 0.93 3.95
C GLY A 102 -0.58 -0.29 3.04
N ARG A 103 -0.09 -1.47 3.48
CA ARG A 103 -0.02 -2.63 2.60
C ARG A 103 -1.42 -3.11 2.23
N PRO A 104 -1.69 -3.40 0.95
CA PRO A 104 -2.97 -3.95 0.54
C PRO A 104 -3.10 -5.37 1.11
N LEU A 105 -4.26 -5.68 1.69
CA LEU A 105 -4.55 -7.00 2.23
C LEU A 105 -5.75 -7.64 1.57
N TYR A 106 -6.78 -6.84 1.24
CA TYR A 106 -7.98 -7.37 0.61
C TYR A 106 -8.54 -6.48 -0.48
N LEU A 107 -9.17 -7.13 -1.45
CA LEU A 107 -10.17 -6.53 -2.32
C LEU A 107 -11.55 -7.00 -1.85
N ALA A 108 -12.25 -6.11 -1.17
CA ALA A 108 -13.55 -6.38 -0.57
C ALA A 108 -14.67 -5.96 -1.51
N PHE A 109 -15.44 -6.92 -2.02
CA PHE A 109 -16.62 -6.62 -2.82
C PHE A 109 -17.74 -6.12 -1.90
N GLU A 110 -18.08 -4.84 -2.02
CA GLU A 110 -19.08 -4.15 -1.21
C GLU A 110 -20.17 -3.58 -2.12
N LYS A 111 -21.35 -4.22 -2.10
CA LYS A 111 -22.54 -3.87 -2.90
C LYS A 111 -22.36 -3.97 -4.41
N ASP A 112 -21.59 -3.09 -5.01
CA ASP A 112 -21.48 -2.85 -6.46
C ASP A 112 -20.05 -2.50 -6.92
N ARG A 113 -19.07 -2.62 -6.02
CA ARG A 113 -17.68 -2.22 -6.25
C ARG A 113 -16.73 -3.01 -5.40
N PHE A 114 -15.46 -3.00 -5.77
CA PHE A 114 -14.39 -3.37 -4.86
C PHE A 114 -13.95 -2.17 -4.04
N ARG A 115 -13.63 -2.43 -2.77
CA ARG A 115 -12.89 -1.51 -1.91
C ARG A 115 -11.54 -2.13 -1.61
N LEU A 116 -10.47 -1.36 -1.81
CA LEU A 116 -9.16 -1.73 -1.34
C LEU A 116 -9.11 -1.61 0.19
N VAL A 117 -8.75 -2.69 0.86
CA VAL A 117 -8.58 -2.72 2.32
C VAL A 117 -7.11 -2.91 2.63
N THR A 118 -6.52 -1.92 3.30
CA THR A 118 -5.13 -1.96 3.79
C THR A 118 -5.06 -2.46 5.23
N ALA A 119 -3.85 -2.66 5.75
CA ALA A 119 -3.67 -3.05 7.15
C ALA A 119 -4.19 -1.98 8.13
N ALA A 120 -4.13 -0.69 7.76
CA ALA A 120 -4.60 0.42 8.58
C ALA A 120 -6.13 0.49 8.65
N ASP A 121 -6.82 -0.04 7.65
CA ASP A 121 -8.28 0.08 7.54
C ASP A 121 -9.01 -0.92 8.45
N ILE A 122 -8.38 -2.00 8.89
CA ILE A 122 -9.08 -3.11 9.55
C ILE A 122 -9.57 -2.72 10.94
N TYR A 123 -10.89 -2.81 11.15
CA TYR A 123 -11.55 -2.67 12.44
C TYR A 123 -12.02 -4.04 12.93
N VAL A 124 -11.32 -4.57 13.93
CA VAL A 124 -11.72 -5.79 14.63
C VAL A 124 -12.62 -5.40 15.81
N ASP A 125 -13.86 -5.87 15.80
CA ASP A 125 -14.78 -5.68 16.92
C ASP A 125 -14.23 -6.40 18.16
N GLU A 126 -14.45 -5.87 19.37
CA GLU A 126 -13.84 -6.39 20.62
C GLU A 126 -14.16 -7.89 20.89
N ASP A 127 -15.27 -8.37 20.35
CA ASP A 127 -15.74 -9.74 20.46
C ASP A 127 -15.09 -10.71 19.44
N ASP A 128 -14.49 -10.19 18.36
CA ASP A 128 -13.91 -10.98 17.27
C ASP A 128 -12.40 -11.25 17.48
N LYS A 129 -12.09 -12.04 18.51
CA LYS A 129 -10.71 -12.28 18.98
C LYS A 129 -9.84 -13.15 18.06
N LYS A 130 -10.31 -13.56 16.88
CA LYS A 130 -9.61 -14.54 16.03
C LYS A 130 -9.11 -14.03 14.69
N TYR A 131 -9.29 -12.74 14.38
CA TYR A 131 -8.81 -12.19 13.13
C TYR A 131 -7.26 -12.19 13.05
N THR A 132 -6.72 -12.80 12.00
CA THR A 132 -5.29 -12.77 11.67
C THR A 132 -5.12 -12.32 10.23
N PRO A 133 -4.52 -11.15 9.97
CA PRO A 133 -4.32 -10.67 8.61
C PRO A 133 -3.28 -11.53 7.86
N PRO A 134 -3.40 -11.68 6.54
CA PRO A 134 -2.38 -12.30 5.74
C PRO A 134 -1.07 -11.51 5.86
N PHE A 135 0.03 -12.24 5.88
CA PHE A 135 1.35 -11.62 5.89
C PHE A 135 1.72 -11.05 4.51
N SER A 136 1.28 -11.73 3.44
CA SER A 136 1.61 -11.43 2.06
C SER A 136 0.47 -11.74 1.12
N GLY A 137 0.42 -11.02 0.00
CA GLY A 137 -0.63 -11.14 -1.00
C GLY A 137 -1.89 -10.35 -0.65
N VAL A 138 -2.84 -10.38 -1.59
CA VAL A 138 -4.14 -9.73 -1.46
C VAL A 138 -5.21 -10.79 -1.65
N GLU A 139 -6.11 -10.91 -0.68
CA GLU A 139 -7.23 -11.85 -0.73
C GLU A 139 -8.53 -11.17 -1.15
N PHE A 140 -9.45 -11.94 -1.74
CA PHE A 140 -10.74 -11.44 -2.18
C PHE A 140 -11.81 -11.86 -1.18
N VAL A 141 -12.61 -10.90 -0.73
CA VAL A 141 -13.68 -11.13 0.25
C VAL A 141 -14.99 -10.53 -0.24
N PHE A 142 -16.10 -11.16 0.13
CA PHE A 142 -17.43 -10.62 -0.10
C PHE A 142 -17.94 -9.97 1.18
N VAL A 143 -18.47 -8.75 1.09
CA VAL A 143 -18.94 -8.02 2.28
C VAL A 143 -20.44 -8.21 2.44
N LYS A 144 -20.83 -8.84 3.56
CA LYS A 144 -22.23 -8.95 3.96
C LYS A 144 -22.73 -7.61 4.50
N LEU A 145 -23.62 -6.98 3.74
CA LEU A 145 -24.30 -5.76 4.18
C LEU A 145 -25.51 -6.08 5.03
N LEU A 146 -25.72 -5.26 6.06
CA LEU A 146 -26.97 -5.29 6.82
C LEU A 146 -28.11 -4.70 6.01
N THR A 147 -29.29 -5.26 6.22
CA THR A 147 -30.57 -4.78 5.72
C THR A 147 -31.28 -3.95 6.79
N PRO A 148 -32.28 -3.10 6.44
CA PRO A 148 -33.02 -2.29 7.41
C PRO A 148 -33.73 -3.08 8.52
N THR A 149 -33.94 -4.39 8.33
CA THR A 149 -34.54 -5.28 9.32
C THR A 149 -33.53 -5.86 10.31
N ASP A 150 -32.23 -5.77 10.01
CA ASP A 150 -31.18 -6.32 10.85
C ASP A 150 -30.84 -5.39 12.01
N GLU A 151 -30.49 -5.99 13.15
CA GLU A 151 -29.99 -5.26 14.31
C GLU A 151 -28.68 -4.54 13.96
N GLY A 152 -28.54 -3.29 14.41
CA GLY A 152 -27.35 -2.47 14.16
C GLY A 152 -27.25 -1.87 12.75
N TYR A 153 -28.28 -1.98 11.90
CA TYR A 153 -28.27 -1.38 10.55
C TYR A 153 -27.99 0.13 10.57
N LEU A 154 -28.75 0.90 11.36
CA LEU A 154 -28.59 2.36 11.45
C LEU A 154 -27.20 2.76 11.96
N GLU A 155 -26.64 1.98 12.88
CA GLU A 155 -25.29 2.19 13.38
C GLU A 155 -24.24 1.90 12.31
N SER A 156 -24.40 0.82 11.55
CA SER A 156 -23.54 0.50 10.41
C SER A 156 -23.57 1.61 9.35
N VAL A 157 -24.74 2.19 9.07
CA VAL A 157 -24.87 3.34 8.16
C VAL A 157 -24.14 4.56 8.73
N ARG A 158 -24.32 4.87 10.02
CA ARG A 158 -23.61 5.98 10.68
C ARG A 158 -22.10 5.81 10.64
N HIS A 159 -21.59 4.61 10.89
CA HIS A 159 -20.15 4.30 10.81
C HIS A 159 -19.62 4.47 9.39
N ALA A 160 -20.35 4.00 8.37
CA ALA A 160 -19.98 4.19 6.98
C ALA A 160 -19.90 5.68 6.60
N LEU A 161 -20.82 6.52 7.11
CA LEU A 161 -20.77 7.98 6.92
C LEU A 161 -19.57 8.64 7.62
N GLN A 162 -18.98 7.97 8.61
CA GLN A 162 -17.75 8.40 9.29
C GLN A 162 -16.48 7.79 8.65
N GLY A 163 -16.62 7.06 7.55
CA GLY A 163 -15.51 6.40 6.83
C GLY A 163 -15.19 4.99 7.32
N VAL A 164 -15.90 4.46 8.32
CA VAL A 164 -15.74 3.08 8.79
C VAL A 164 -16.72 2.19 8.01
N HIS A 165 -16.28 1.76 6.84
CA HIS A 165 -17.09 0.94 5.94
C HIS A 165 -17.27 -0.50 6.46
N PRO A 166 -18.41 -1.16 6.17
CA PRO A 166 -18.59 -2.59 6.40
C PRO A 166 -17.46 -3.45 5.84
N ALA A 167 -16.87 -3.04 4.70
CA ALA A 167 -15.72 -3.67 4.08
C ALA A 167 -14.47 -3.74 4.97
N TYR A 168 -14.38 -2.90 5.99
CA TYR A 168 -13.25 -2.85 6.91
C TYR A 168 -13.41 -3.73 8.14
N LYS A 169 -14.53 -4.44 8.27
CA LYS A 169 -14.83 -5.29 9.41
C LYS A 169 -14.72 -6.77 9.02
N PRO A 170 -13.74 -7.52 9.53
CA PRO A 170 -13.61 -8.95 9.25
C PRO A 170 -14.85 -9.78 9.61
N SER A 171 -15.58 -9.36 10.65
CA SER A 171 -16.86 -9.96 11.07
C SER A 171 -17.97 -9.88 9.99
N ARG A 172 -17.78 -9.06 8.96
CA ARG A 172 -18.68 -8.91 7.79
C ARG A 172 -18.23 -9.66 6.56
N TRP A 173 -17.07 -10.32 6.58
CA TRP A 173 -16.51 -10.96 5.41
C TRP A 173 -17.04 -12.39 5.25
N GLU A 174 -17.46 -12.69 4.03
CA GLU A 174 -17.80 -14.02 3.56
C GLU A 174 -16.86 -14.41 2.41
N SER A 175 -16.86 -15.70 2.05
CA SER A 175 -16.06 -16.18 0.93
C SER A 175 -16.51 -15.54 -0.38
N TYR A 176 -15.56 -14.93 -1.09
CA TYR A 176 -15.77 -14.38 -2.43
C TYR A 176 -16.27 -15.44 -3.41
N LEU A 177 -15.66 -16.62 -3.39
CA LEU A 177 -15.97 -17.70 -4.33
C LEU A 177 -17.39 -18.27 -4.15
N ILE A 178 -17.95 -18.21 -2.93
CA ILE A 178 -19.33 -18.66 -2.67
C ILE A 178 -20.34 -17.66 -3.22
N ASN A 179 -20.02 -16.36 -3.17
CA ASN A 179 -20.92 -15.27 -3.56
C ASN A 179 -20.64 -14.71 -4.98
N ILE A 180 -19.88 -15.46 -5.79
CA ILE A 180 -19.37 -14.99 -7.08
C ILE A 180 -20.47 -14.63 -8.10
N ASP A 181 -21.61 -15.33 -8.06
CA ASP A 181 -22.72 -15.05 -8.97
C ASP A 181 -23.31 -13.66 -8.73
N ALA A 182 -23.33 -13.18 -7.49
CA ALA A 182 -23.76 -11.82 -7.15
C ALA A 182 -22.79 -10.77 -7.70
N VAL A 183 -21.48 -11.04 -7.63
CA VAL A 183 -20.44 -10.16 -8.20
C VAL A 183 -20.58 -10.10 -9.72
N ARG A 184 -20.73 -11.25 -10.37
CA ARG A 184 -20.84 -11.36 -11.82
C ARG A 184 -22.09 -10.67 -12.37
N GLN A 185 -23.21 -10.70 -11.66
CA GLN A 185 -24.44 -10.00 -12.07
C GLN A 185 -24.29 -8.48 -12.10
N LEU A 186 -23.39 -7.92 -11.30
CA LEU A 186 -23.16 -6.49 -11.18
C LEU A 186 -21.94 -6.00 -11.98
N ALA A 187 -21.07 -6.92 -12.39
CA ALA A 187 -19.91 -6.59 -13.19
C ALA A 187 -20.30 -6.20 -14.62
N ASN A 188 -19.55 -5.25 -15.18
CA ASN A 188 -19.78 -4.75 -16.53
C ASN A 188 -18.77 -5.35 -17.51
N PRO A 189 -19.11 -5.51 -18.80
CA PRO A 189 -18.13 -5.92 -19.82
C PRO A 189 -17.01 -4.87 -19.96
N LEU A 190 -15.75 -5.28 -19.90
CA LEU A 190 -14.57 -4.41 -20.00
C LEU A 190 -14.54 -3.62 -21.32
N GLU A 191 -15.12 -4.19 -22.38
CA GLU A 191 -15.20 -3.59 -23.72
C GLU A 191 -15.93 -2.24 -23.71
N ARG A 192 -16.83 -2.01 -22.73
CA ARG A 192 -17.51 -0.72 -22.57
C ARG A 192 -16.53 0.41 -22.29
N LEU A 193 -15.45 0.14 -21.56
CA LEU A 193 -14.40 1.11 -21.23
C LEU A 193 -13.23 1.05 -22.22
N ALA A 194 -12.92 -0.11 -22.79
CA ALA A 194 -11.81 -0.28 -23.73
C ALA A 194 -11.94 0.61 -24.99
N ALA A 195 -13.16 1.04 -25.35
CA ALA A 195 -13.38 1.99 -26.44
C ALA A 195 -12.84 3.40 -26.15
N GLU A 196 -12.68 3.77 -24.87
CA GLU A 196 -12.27 5.11 -24.44
C GLU A 196 -10.80 5.17 -24.00
N PHE A 197 -10.25 4.02 -23.57
CA PHE A 197 -8.92 3.94 -22.98
C PHE A 197 -8.06 2.89 -23.68
N ALA A 198 -6.82 3.26 -24.01
CA ALA A 198 -5.84 2.31 -24.55
C ALA A 198 -5.43 1.26 -23.50
N GLY A 199 -5.11 0.04 -23.95
CA GLY A 199 -4.63 -1.06 -23.09
C GLY A 199 -5.67 -2.13 -22.74
N GLY A 200 -6.94 -1.97 -23.17
CA GLY A 200 -7.97 -3.00 -22.96
C GLY A 200 -7.74 -4.31 -23.72
N ASP A 201 -7.00 -4.24 -24.83
CA ASP A 201 -6.72 -5.40 -25.70
C ASP A 201 -5.77 -6.44 -25.06
N GLU A 202 -5.12 -6.09 -23.94
CA GLU A 202 -4.25 -7.02 -23.20
C GLU A 202 -5.06 -8.08 -22.42
N PHE A 203 -6.36 -7.86 -22.22
CA PHE A 203 -7.23 -8.74 -21.45
C PHE A 203 -8.05 -9.68 -22.35
N PRO A 204 -8.39 -10.89 -21.88
CA PRO A 204 -9.24 -11.81 -22.63
C PRO A 204 -10.59 -11.18 -23.01
N THR A 205 -11.09 -11.50 -24.20
CA THR A 205 -12.44 -11.07 -24.63
C THR A 205 -13.51 -11.58 -23.66
N GLY A 206 -14.47 -10.72 -23.31
CA GLY A 206 -15.51 -11.01 -22.32
C GLY A 206 -15.05 -10.79 -20.87
N SER A 207 -13.87 -10.20 -20.65
CA SER A 207 -13.44 -9.79 -19.32
C SER A 207 -14.44 -8.82 -18.69
N LEU A 208 -14.55 -8.89 -17.38
CA LEU A 208 -15.49 -8.08 -16.62
C LEU A 208 -14.73 -7.01 -15.84
N TYR A 209 -15.38 -5.89 -15.55
CA TYR A 209 -14.85 -4.85 -14.69
C TYR A 209 -15.86 -4.43 -13.63
N LEU A 210 -15.31 -3.99 -12.49
CA LEU A 210 -16.03 -3.31 -11.42
C LEU A 210 -15.20 -2.10 -10.96
N PRO A 211 -15.85 -1.00 -10.52
CA PRO A 211 -15.16 0.12 -9.92
C PRO A 211 -14.35 -0.32 -8.70
N LEU A 212 -13.19 0.32 -8.51
CA LEU A 212 -12.36 0.15 -7.33
C LEU A 212 -12.31 1.46 -6.55
N ASP A 213 -12.79 1.42 -5.31
CA ASP A 213 -12.66 2.50 -4.35
C ASP A 213 -11.40 2.33 -3.50
N SER A 214 -10.65 3.40 -3.32
CA SER A 214 -9.38 3.45 -2.62
C SER A 214 -9.32 4.72 -1.77
N TYR A 215 -8.82 4.59 -0.54
CA TYR A 215 -8.57 5.75 0.32
C TYR A 215 -7.59 6.76 -0.32
N TYR A 216 -6.66 6.28 -1.15
CA TYR A 216 -5.68 7.11 -1.85
C TYR A 216 -6.29 7.88 -3.05
N GLY A 217 -7.56 7.63 -3.37
CA GLY A 217 -8.28 8.26 -4.46
C GLY A 217 -7.89 7.74 -5.84
N GLY A 218 -8.29 8.50 -6.86
CA GLY A 218 -8.14 8.13 -8.26
C GLY A 218 -9.30 7.29 -8.80
N ASP A 219 -9.33 7.19 -10.12
CA ASP A 219 -10.31 6.41 -10.86
C ASP A 219 -9.67 5.06 -11.23
N TRP A 220 -10.17 4.00 -10.61
CA TRP A 220 -9.62 2.65 -10.79
C TRP A 220 -10.73 1.64 -11.08
N VAL A 221 -10.38 0.60 -11.83
CA VAL A 221 -11.23 -0.58 -12.04
C VAL A 221 -10.46 -1.87 -11.75
N VAL A 222 -11.14 -2.82 -11.12
CA VAL A 222 -10.68 -4.21 -11.04
C VAL A 222 -11.14 -4.92 -12.29
N VAL A 223 -10.21 -5.59 -12.97
CA VAL A 223 -10.49 -6.46 -14.13
C VAL A 223 -10.52 -7.91 -13.68
N LEU A 224 -11.58 -8.60 -14.04
CA LEU A 224 -11.84 -9.99 -13.70
C LEU A 224 -12.00 -10.83 -14.97
N SER A 225 -11.79 -12.14 -14.83
CA SER A 225 -12.14 -13.11 -15.87
C SER A 225 -13.64 -13.09 -16.21
N PRO A 226 -14.05 -13.64 -17.36
CA PRO A 226 -15.47 -13.68 -17.77
C PRO A 226 -16.42 -14.38 -16.79
N ASP A 227 -15.89 -15.25 -15.94
CA ASP A 227 -16.60 -15.95 -14.87
C ASP A 227 -16.41 -15.32 -13.49
N ALA A 228 -15.73 -14.16 -13.41
CA ALA A 228 -15.38 -13.41 -12.20
C ALA A 228 -14.50 -14.16 -11.18
N ARG A 229 -13.95 -15.33 -11.53
CA ARG A 229 -13.19 -16.18 -10.59
C ARG A 229 -11.77 -15.72 -10.40
N GLU A 230 -11.17 -15.20 -11.46
CA GLU A 230 -9.77 -14.83 -11.49
C GLU A 230 -9.64 -13.31 -11.57
N PHE A 231 -8.73 -12.80 -10.76
CA PHE A 231 -8.27 -11.42 -10.85
C PHE A 231 -7.23 -11.31 -11.96
N LEU A 232 -7.48 -10.41 -12.91
CA LEU A 232 -6.59 -10.21 -14.06
C LEU A 232 -5.71 -8.96 -13.91
N GLY A 233 -6.18 -7.94 -13.18
CA GLY A 233 -5.41 -6.73 -12.94
C GLY A 233 -6.24 -5.55 -12.48
N ILE A 234 -5.56 -4.41 -12.32
CA ILE A 234 -6.17 -3.12 -12.01
C ILE A 234 -5.77 -2.12 -13.09
N LEU A 235 -6.73 -1.32 -13.55
CA LEU A 235 -6.51 -0.28 -14.55
C LEU A 235 -6.87 1.11 -14.00
N PRO A 236 -6.12 2.16 -14.35
CA PRO A 236 -6.38 3.55 -13.95
C PRO A 236 -7.51 4.18 -14.79
N TRP A 237 -8.67 3.54 -14.82
CA TRP A 237 -9.84 3.96 -15.61
C TRP A 237 -11.01 4.33 -14.70
N ASN A 238 -11.86 5.24 -15.17
CA ASN A 238 -13.08 5.59 -14.45
C ASN A 238 -14.16 4.53 -14.67
N GLY A 239 -14.40 3.72 -13.64
CA GLY A 239 -15.40 2.66 -13.64
C GLY A 239 -16.82 3.08 -13.29
N TRP A 240 -17.05 4.32 -12.86
CA TRP A 240 -18.30 4.76 -12.24
C TRP A 240 -19.41 5.15 -13.24
N ARG A 241 -19.37 4.57 -14.43
CA ARG A 241 -20.24 4.90 -15.57
C ARG A 241 -21.24 3.81 -15.89
#